data_AF-A0A1Y1J264-F1
#
_entry.id   AF-A0A1Y1J264-F1
#
_cell.length_a   1.000
_cell.length_b   1.000
_cell.length_c   1.000
_cell.angle_alpha   90.00
_cell.angle_beta   90.00
_cell.angle_gamma   90.00
#
_symmetry.space_group_name_H-M   'P 1'
#
loop_
_entity.id
_entity.type
_entity.pdbx_description
1 polymer ?
#
loop_
_entity_poly.entity_id
_entity_poly.type
_entity_poly.pdbx_seq_one_letter_code
_entity_poly.pdbx_strand_id
1 'polypeptide(L)' 'MKLMIDLFSTDYGLMSLAVILLIIVMAAFFTRLFLGKMKNVASTPLE' A
#
# COMPACT_ATOMS: atom_id res chain seq x y z
N MET A 1 -8.16 -2.08 -26.24
CA MET A 1 -7.55 -1.38 -25.09
C MET A 1 -8.52 -0.33 -24.54
N LYS A 2 -9.73 -0.74 -24.14
CA LYS A 2 -10.75 0.20 -23.65
C LYS A 2 -10.61 0.43 -22.14
N LEU A 3 -10.34 -0.63 -21.39
CA LEU A 3 -10.10 -0.60 -19.94
C LEU A 3 -8.99 0.36 -19.50
N MET A 4 -7.85 0.37 -20.21
CA MET A 4 -6.75 1.28 -19.88
C MET A 4 -7.15 2.74 -20.12
N ILE A 5 -7.84 3.02 -21.23
CA ILE A 5 -8.33 4.38 -21.55
C ILE A 5 -9.40 4.79 -20.54
N ASP A 6 -10.32 3.90 -20.19
CA ASP A 6 -11.36 4.15 -19.19
C ASP A 6 -10.75 4.43 -17.80
N LEU A 7 -9.68 3.73 -17.43
CA LEU A 7 -9.02 3.90 -16.13
C LEU A 7 -8.26 5.24 -16.00
N PHE A 8 -7.66 5.74 -17.09
CA PHE A 8 -6.88 6.99 -17.06
C PHE A 8 -7.63 8.22 -17.57
N SER A 9 -8.73 8.05 -18.31
CA SER A 9 -9.37 9.13 -19.08
C SER A 9 -10.83 9.39 -18.69
N THR A 10 -11.33 8.72 -17.64
CA THR A 10 -12.68 8.97 -17.09
C THR A 10 -12.59 9.39 -15.62
N ASP A 11 -13.57 10.15 -15.15
CA ASP A 11 -13.65 10.63 -13.77
C ASP A 11 -13.69 9.46 -12.77
N TYR A 12 -14.40 8.38 -13.12
CA TYR A 12 -14.47 7.16 -12.32
C TYR A 12 -13.15 6.39 -12.29
N GLY A 13 -12.44 6.35 -13.43
CA GLY A 13 -11.12 5.73 -13.55
C GLY A 13 -10.11 6.43 -12.66
N LEU A 14 -10.08 7.77 -12.70
CA LEU A 14 -9.17 8.58 -11.89
C LEU A 14 -9.47 8.45 -10.38
N MET A 15 -10.75 8.41 -9.99
CA MET A 15 -11.17 8.14 -8.62
C MET A 15 -10.71 6.75 -8.14
N SER A 16 -10.89 5.71 -8.98
CA SER A 16 -10.39 4.37 -8.68
C SER A 16 -8.87 4.35 -8.56
N LEU A 17 -8.15 5.10 -9.38
CA LEU A 17 -6.69 5.17 -9.37
C LEU A 17 -6.16 5.80 -8.08
N ALA A 18 -6.84 6.85 -7.59
CA ALA A 18 -6.52 7.45 -6.30
C ALA A 18 -6.64 6.44 -5.14
N VAL A 19 -7.69 5.62 -5.13
CA VAL A 19 -7.88 4.56 -4.11
C VAL A 19 -6.81 3.48 -4.22
N ILE A 20 -6.46 3.05 -5.45
CA ILE A 20 -5.40 2.07 -5.68
C ILE A 20 -4.06 2.58 -5.13
N LEU A 21 -3.70 3.84 -5.41
CA LEU A 21 -2.48 4.45 -4.88
C LEU A 21 -2.51 4.52 -3.34
N LEU A 22 -3.64 4.89 -2.75
CA LEU A 22 -3.82 4.89 -1.30
C LEU A 22 -3.53 3.50 -0.70
N ILE A 23 -4.12 2.44 -1.26
CA ILE A 23 -3.93 1.06 -0.80
C ILE A 23 -2.45 0.66 -0.89
N ILE A 24 -1.77 0.98 -1.99
CA ILE A 24 -0.33 0.70 -2.17
C ILE A 24 0.50 1.41 -1.10
N VAL A 25 0.21 2.69 -0.82
CA VAL A 25 0.89 3.46 0.23
C VAL A 25 0.67 2.83 1.60
N MET A 26 -0.57 2.44 1.93
CA MET A 26 -0.86 1.76 3.19
C MET A 26 -0.17 0.40 3.29
N ALA A 27 -0.15 -0.38 2.22
CA ALA A 27 0.53 -1.68 2.19
C ALA A 27 2.03 -1.52 2.46
N ALA A 28 2.68 -0.52 1.84
CA ALA A 28 4.08 -0.21 2.10
C ALA A 28 4.31 0.25 3.55
N PHE A 29 3.44 1.13 4.07
CA PHE A 29 3.50 1.61 5.45
C PHE A 29 3.39 0.46 6.46
N PHE A 30 2.38 -0.40 6.32
CA PHE A 30 2.18 -1.54 7.21
C PHE A 30 3.32 -2.54 7.11
N THR A 31 3.77 -2.85 5.89
CA THR A 31 4.93 -3.75 5.69
C THR A 31 6.16 -3.22 6.43
N ARG A 32 6.46 -1.92 6.30
CA ARG A 32 7.57 -1.28 7.03
C ARG A 32 7.36 -1.27 8.54
N LEU A 33 6.14 -1.00 8.99
CA LEU A 33 5.78 -0.98 10.41
C LEU A 33 5.97 -2.36 11.06
N PHE A 34 5.54 -3.42 10.37
CA PHE A 34 5.66 -4.80 10.86
C PHE A 34 7.11 -5.29 10.83
N LEU A 35 7.85 -5.07 9.74
CA LEU A 35 9.29 -5.39 9.69
C LEU A 35 10.08 -4.63 10.76
N GLY A 36 9.79 -3.34 10.94
CA GLY A 36 10.44 -2.50 11.94
C GLY A 36 10.18 -2.96 13.38
N LYS A 37 8.93 -3.34 13.71
CA LYS A 37 8.58 -3.85 15.05
C LYS A 37 9.15 -5.24 15.33
N MET A 38 9.13 -6.16 14.36
CA MET A 38 9.70 -7.50 14.55
C MET A 38 11.21 -7.46 14.83
N LYS A 39 11.94 -6.51 14.23
CA LYS A 39 13.37 -6.31 14.50
C LYS A 39 13.65 -5.99 15.97
N ASN A 40 12.78 -5.21 16.63
CA ASN A 40 12.98 -4.82 18.03
C ASN A 40 12.55 -5.92 19.00
N VAL A 41 11.57 -6.76 18.64
CA VAL A 41 11.12 -7.90 19.47
C VAL A 41 12.17 -9.02 19.48
N ALA A 42 12.75 -9.35 18.31
CA ALA A 42 13.75 -10.43 18.19
C ALA A 42 15.08 -10.14 18.91
N SER A 43 15.39 -8.88 19.20
CA SER A 43 16.60 -8.45 19.92
C SER A 43 16.43 -8.39 21.44
N THR A 44 15.23 -8.69 21.97
CA THR A 44 14.99 -8.73 23.41
C THR A 44 15.28 -10.15 23.89
N PRO A 45 16.31 -10.38 24.73
CA PRO A 45 16.51 -11.67 25.35
C PRO A 45 15.27 -12.00 26.20
N LEU A 46 14.77 -13.23 26.06
CA LEU A 46 13.73 -13.74 26.95
C LEU A 46 14.38 -13.99 28.32
N GLU A 47 14.20 -13.06 29.26
CA GLU A 47 14.50 -13.28 30.69
C GLU A 47 13.55 -14.33 31.30
#